data_AF-A0A131XQD3-F1
#
_entry.id   AF-A0A131XQD3-F1
#
_cell.length_a   1.000
_cell.length_b   1.000
_cell.length_c   1.000
_cell.angle_alpha   90.00
_cell.angle_beta   90.00
_cell.angle_gamma   90.00
#
_symmetry.space_group_name_H-M   'P 1'
#
loop_
_entity.id
_entity.type
_entity.pdbx_description
1 polymer ?
#
loop_
_entity_poly.entity_id
_entity_poly.type
_entity_poly.pdbx_seq_one_letter_code
_entity_poly.pdbx_strand_id
1 'polypeptide(L)'
;MEREEKALDVALDAMISRTQDLKNSIAGFIIKLETEYETLQWPSVLNSFALLSGQLNTLMKVLRNEKTPPLRNRILLPLFLNPERDEELAKLTENRIQFFNHEVVPDYLRTKPDPEIEAAELQINTKASQMSMDAAQKQIASLNKIVNTIETLLKTTREDWESTSGQRSALAQTSSLADTNALIGALSTGKGLRPSLGSPKSQSPLPTAQARGAKAFSMHPAGKMPSSIKTNIKSAGASHPYGR
;
A
#
# COMPACT_ATOMS: atom_id res chain seq x y z
N MET A 1 -40.18 -13.19 18.59
CA MET A 1 -40.79 -12.05 17.88
C MET A 1 -40.15 -10.75 18.34
N GLU A 2 -40.30 -10.34 19.60
CA GLU A 2 -39.75 -9.06 20.11
C GLU A 2 -38.22 -8.90 19.97
N ARG A 3 -37.44 -9.98 20.18
CA ARG A 3 -35.97 -9.96 19.98
C ARG A 3 -35.57 -9.81 18.52
N GLU A 4 -36.37 -10.33 17.61
CA GLU A 4 -36.10 -10.27 16.16
C GLU A 4 -36.50 -8.91 15.59
N GLU A 5 -37.56 -8.32 16.13
CA GLU A 5 -38.01 -6.96 15.83
C GLU A 5 -36.99 -5.92 16.32
N LYS A 6 -36.53 -6.03 17.57
CA LYS A 6 -35.44 -5.19 18.10
C LYS A 6 -34.15 -5.33 17.29
N ALA A 7 -33.82 -6.54 16.83
CA ALA A 7 -32.66 -6.75 15.98
C ALA A 7 -32.82 -6.13 14.58
N LEU A 8 -34.06 -6.12 14.06
CA LEU A 8 -34.39 -5.44 12.81
C LEU A 8 -34.23 -3.92 12.95
N ASP A 9 -34.77 -3.33 14.01
CA ASP A 9 -34.71 -1.88 14.23
C ASP A 9 -33.25 -1.40 14.30
N VAL A 10 -32.42 -2.10 15.08
CA VAL A 10 -30.98 -1.80 15.16
C VAL A 10 -30.27 -1.94 13.80
N ALA A 11 -30.67 -2.93 12.99
CA ALA A 11 -30.10 -3.11 11.66
C ALA A 11 -30.55 -1.99 10.70
N LEU A 12 -31.82 -1.59 10.76
CA LEU A 12 -32.37 -0.49 9.96
C LEU A 12 -31.72 0.84 10.33
N ASP A 13 -31.56 1.14 11.62
CA ASP A 13 -30.86 2.34 12.09
C ASP A 13 -29.42 2.39 11.60
N ALA A 14 -28.71 1.25 11.66
CA ALA A 14 -27.36 1.14 11.11
C ALA A 14 -27.33 1.37 9.59
N MET A 15 -28.30 0.83 8.85
CA MET A 15 -28.41 1.04 7.40
C MET A 15 -28.72 2.49 7.04
N ILE A 16 -29.65 3.12 7.76
CA ILE A 16 -30.03 4.53 7.57
C ILE A 16 -28.81 5.42 7.82
N SER A 17 -28.10 5.21 8.94
CA SER A 17 -26.88 5.95 9.26
C SER A 17 -25.81 5.82 8.17
N ARG A 18 -25.53 4.60 7.67
CA ARG A 18 -24.54 4.39 6.61
C ARG A 18 -24.95 4.97 5.25
N THR A 19 -26.24 4.93 4.95
CA THR A 19 -26.76 5.56 3.72
C THR A 19 -26.65 7.07 3.80
N GLN A 20 -26.88 7.66 4.97
CA GLN A 20 -26.72 9.10 5.19
C GLN A 20 -25.24 9.53 5.07
N ASP A 21 -24.30 8.73 5.61
CA ASP A 21 -22.86 8.97 5.45
C ASP A 21 -22.47 9.01 3.95
N LEU A 22 -22.93 8.02 3.18
CA LEU A 22 -22.69 7.95 1.73
C LEU A 22 -23.33 9.13 0.99
N LYS A 23 -24.57 9.48 1.32
CA LYS A 23 -25.28 10.62 0.73
C LYS A 23 -24.50 11.92 0.97
N ASN A 24 -24.06 12.16 2.19
CA ASN A 24 -23.31 13.36 2.56
C ASN A 24 -21.98 13.45 1.80
N SER A 25 -21.29 12.33 1.59
CA SER A 25 -20.06 12.31 0.80
C SER A 25 -20.28 12.49 -0.70
N ILE A 26 -21.37 11.96 -1.25
CA ILE A 26 -21.76 12.24 -2.65
C ILE A 26 -22.10 13.72 -2.81
N ALA A 27 -22.95 14.27 -1.93
CA ALA A 27 -23.31 15.69 -1.94
C ALA A 27 -22.07 16.59 -1.80
N GLY A 28 -21.19 16.28 -0.85
CA GLY A 28 -19.92 17.00 -0.68
C GLY A 28 -19.00 16.89 -1.89
N PHE A 29 -18.99 15.76 -2.60
CA PHE A 29 -18.23 15.61 -3.84
C PHE A 29 -18.84 16.40 -4.99
N ILE A 30 -20.16 16.40 -5.14
CA ILE A 30 -20.87 17.23 -6.14
C ILE A 30 -20.57 18.71 -5.90
N ILE A 31 -20.68 19.20 -4.67
CA ILE A 31 -20.38 20.60 -4.34
C ILE A 31 -18.94 20.97 -4.71
N LYS A 32 -17.98 20.08 -4.44
CA LYS A 32 -16.58 20.30 -4.87
C LYS A 32 -16.45 20.34 -6.38
N LEU A 33 -17.14 19.46 -7.11
CA LEU A 33 -17.14 19.47 -8.56
C LEU A 33 -17.77 20.75 -9.13
N GLU A 34 -18.82 21.27 -8.52
CA GLU A 34 -19.53 22.46 -8.99
C GLU A 34 -18.82 23.77 -8.61
N THR A 35 -18.19 23.83 -7.44
CA THR A 35 -17.63 25.07 -6.88
C THR A 35 -16.13 25.22 -7.18
N GLU A 36 -15.39 24.10 -7.25
CA GLU A 36 -13.93 24.11 -7.34
C GLU A 36 -13.42 23.58 -8.70
N TYR A 37 -14.26 23.48 -9.74
CA TYR A 37 -13.88 22.86 -11.02
C TYR A 37 -12.61 23.48 -11.66
N GLU A 38 -12.34 24.76 -11.44
CA GLU A 38 -11.15 25.45 -11.98
C GLU A 38 -9.86 25.15 -11.18
N THR A 39 -9.99 24.79 -9.90
CA THR A 39 -8.85 24.55 -9.00
C THR A 39 -8.69 23.07 -8.63
N LEU A 40 -9.62 22.21 -9.06
CA LEU A 40 -9.70 20.81 -8.68
C LEU A 40 -8.52 20.00 -9.20
N GLN A 41 -7.71 19.50 -8.27
CA GLN A 41 -6.58 18.63 -8.58
C GLN A 41 -7.05 17.17 -8.67
N TRP A 42 -6.55 16.43 -9.67
CA TRP A 42 -6.88 15.00 -9.86
C TRP A 42 -6.68 14.13 -8.60
N PRO A 43 -5.62 14.29 -7.79
CA PRO A 43 -5.50 13.57 -6.52
C PRO A 43 -6.65 13.82 -5.53
N SER A 44 -7.24 15.02 -5.53
CA SER A 44 -8.39 15.36 -4.68
C SER A 44 -9.65 14.62 -5.13
N VAL A 45 -9.83 14.49 -6.45
CA VAL A 45 -10.91 13.69 -7.06
C VAL A 45 -10.74 12.22 -6.69
N LEU A 46 -9.54 11.67 -6.86
CA LEU A 46 -9.25 10.29 -6.49
C LEU A 46 -9.48 10.00 -5.01
N ASN A 47 -9.10 10.93 -4.12
CA ASN A 47 -9.37 10.80 -2.70
C ASN A 47 -10.88 10.78 -2.39
N SER A 48 -11.65 11.61 -3.08
CA SER A 48 -13.12 11.63 -2.96
C SER A 48 -13.73 10.32 -3.47
N PHE A 49 -13.26 9.77 -4.59
CA PHE A 49 -13.67 8.44 -5.06
C PHE A 49 -13.27 7.31 -4.09
N ALA A 50 -12.08 7.37 -3.51
CA ALA A 50 -11.64 6.39 -2.51
C ALA A 50 -12.53 6.43 -1.26
N LEU A 51 -12.94 7.61 -0.82
CA LEU A 51 -13.88 7.79 0.29
C LEU A 51 -15.26 7.17 -0.04
N LEU A 52 -15.82 7.48 -1.20
CA LEU A 52 -17.10 6.93 -1.67
C LEU A 52 -17.05 5.40 -1.75
N SER A 53 -15.97 4.85 -2.32
CA SER A 53 -15.75 3.40 -2.38
C SER A 53 -15.65 2.78 -0.98
N GLY A 54 -14.97 3.44 -0.04
CA GLY A 54 -14.87 3.01 1.36
C GLY A 54 -16.21 2.96 2.07
N GLN A 55 -17.04 3.99 1.88
CA GLN A 55 -18.39 4.06 2.46
C GLN A 55 -19.33 3.02 1.84
N LEU A 56 -19.28 2.83 0.52
CA LEU A 56 -20.06 1.79 -0.17
C LEU A 56 -19.68 0.40 0.33
N ASN A 57 -18.38 0.13 0.51
CA ASN A 57 -17.90 -1.12 1.10
C ASN A 57 -18.38 -1.31 2.54
N THR A 58 -18.45 -0.22 3.32
CA THR A 58 -18.97 -0.26 4.69
C THR A 58 -20.47 -0.58 4.71
N LEU A 59 -21.26 0.02 3.80
CA LEU A 59 -22.67 -0.31 3.63
C LEU A 59 -22.84 -1.79 3.23
N MET A 60 -22.06 -2.29 2.27
CA MET A 60 -22.08 -3.69 1.88
C MET A 60 -21.73 -4.64 3.04
N LYS A 61 -20.80 -4.26 3.92
CA LYS A 61 -20.46 -5.06 5.11
C LYS A 61 -21.63 -5.14 6.10
N VAL A 62 -22.37 -4.05 6.28
CA VAL A 62 -23.58 -4.05 7.14
C VAL A 62 -24.67 -4.93 6.54
N LEU A 63 -24.89 -4.86 5.23
CA LEU A 63 -25.88 -5.68 4.52
C LEU A 63 -25.53 -7.18 4.52
N ARG A 64 -24.24 -7.53 4.48
CA ARG A 64 -23.75 -8.91 4.50
C ARG A 64 -23.54 -9.45 5.92
N ASN A 65 -23.76 -8.64 6.96
CA ASN A 65 -23.53 -9.03 8.34
C ASN A 65 -24.53 -10.11 8.76
N GLU A 66 -24.05 -11.18 9.40
CA GLU A 66 -24.90 -12.28 9.90
C GLU A 66 -25.84 -11.84 11.03
N LYS A 67 -25.54 -10.73 11.71
CA LYS A 67 -26.42 -10.14 12.73
C LYS A 67 -27.63 -9.41 12.13
N THR A 68 -27.61 -9.12 10.83
CA THR A 68 -28.72 -8.50 10.13
C THR A 68 -29.78 -9.58 9.87
N PRO A 69 -31.02 -9.42 10.34
CA PRO A 69 -32.09 -10.37 10.03
C PRO A 69 -32.21 -10.55 8.51
N PRO A 70 -32.62 -11.74 8.01
CA PRO A 70 -32.72 -11.98 6.58
C PRO A 70 -33.82 -11.10 5.96
N LEU A 71 -33.44 -9.92 5.48
CA LEU A 71 -34.33 -8.94 4.84
C LEU A 71 -35.01 -9.53 3.60
N ARG A 72 -34.36 -10.50 2.94
CA ARG A 72 -34.91 -11.25 1.81
C ARG A 72 -36.22 -12.00 2.12
N ASN A 73 -36.47 -12.31 3.39
CA ASN A 73 -37.68 -13.01 3.81
C ASN A 73 -38.82 -12.04 4.20
N ARG A 74 -38.59 -10.73 4.09
CA ARG A 74 -39.56 -9.69 4.45
C ARG A 74 -39.95 -8.91 3.21
N ILE A 75 -41.24 -8.60 3.09
CA ILE A 75 -41.80 -7.82 2.00
C ILE A 75 -42.24 -6.48 2.57
N LEU A 76 -41.89 -5.40 1.88
CA LEU A 76 -42.34 -4.06 2.23
C LEU A 76 -43.63 -3.74 1.46
N LEU A 77 -44.69 -3.43 2.19
CA LEU A 77 -46.01 -3.10 1.62
C LEU A 77 -46.49 -1.76 2.22
N PRO A 78 -46.91 -0.79 1.40
CA PRO A 78 -47.64 0.36 1.89
C PRO A 78 -48.94 -0.07 2.58
N LEU A 79 -49.11 0.31 3.85
CA LEU A 79 -50.35 0.04 4.60
C LEU A 79 -51.42 1.11 4.34
N PHE A 80 -50.99 2.36 4.15
CA PHE A 80 -51.86 3.50 3.89
C PHE A 80 -51.15 4.46 2.93
N LEU A 81 -51.94 5.09 2.05
CA LEU A 81 -51.46 6.10 1.11
C LEU A 81 -52.10 7.43 1.50
N ASN A 82 -51.27 8.42 1.80
CA ASN A 82 -51.72 9.73 2.22
C ASN A 82 -51.49 10.74 1.08
N PRO A 83 -52.56 11.31 0.48
CA PRO A 83 -52.44 12.38 -0.49
C PRO A 83 -52.13 13.73 0.17
N GLU A 84 -52.29 13.86 1.49
CA GLU A 84 -51.95 15.08 2.21
C GLU A 84 -50.46 15.22 2.44
N ARG A 85 -50.02 16.47 2.60
CA ARG A 85 -48.63 16.78 2.89
C ARG A 85 -48.27 16.28 4.28
N ASP A 86 -47.25 15.44 4.35
CA ASP A 86 -46.66 14.98 5.60
C ASP A 86 -45.38 15.79 5.88
N GLU A 87 -45.43 16.66 6.90
CA GLU A 87 -44.27 17.49 7.28
C GLU A 87 -43.13 16.68 7.90
N GLU A 88 -43.43 15.58 8.59
CA GLU A 88 -42.41 14.72 9.19
C GLU A 88 -41.67 13.96 8.10
N LEU A 89 -42.40 13.38 7.14
CA LEU A 89 -41.84 12.74 5.96
C LEU A 89 -41.03 13.72 5.10
N ALA A 90 -41.55 14.93 4.89
CA ALA A 90 -40.83 15.98 4.18
C ALA A 90 -39.53 16.35 4.90
N LYS A 91 -39.53 16.46 6.23
CA LYS A 91 -38.32 16.75 7.00
C LYS A 91 -37.29 15.63 6.92
N LEU A 92 -37.72 14.37 7.08
CA LEU A 92 -36.84 13.20 7.02
C LEU A 92 -36.21 12.99 5.64
N THR A 93 -36.95 13.33 4.59
CA THR A 93 -36.52 13.16 3.20
C THR A 93 -35.89 14.42 2.60
N GLU A 94 -35.63 15.46 3.40
CA GLU A 94 -35.08 16.74 2.94
C GLU A 94 -35.92 17.37 1.81
N ASN A 95 -37.25 17.31 1.97
CA ASN A 95 -38.30 17.74 1.05
C ASN A 95 -38.36 16.98 -0.28
N ARG A 96 -37.73 15.80 -0.38
CA ARG A 96 -37.83 14.95 -1.58
C ARG A 96 -39.18 14.25 -1.69
N ILE A 97 -39.79 13.88 -0.56
CA ILE A 97 -41.12 13.28 -0.50
C ILE A 97 -42.01 14.16 0.35
N GLN A 98 -43.01 14.79 -0.26
CA GLN A 98 -43.95 15.66 0.44
C GLN A 98 -45.29 14.96 0.71
N PHE A 99 -45.65 13.98 -0.10
CA PHE A 99 -46.87 13.18 -0.01
C PHE A 99 -46.57 11.75 -0.46
N PHE A 100 -47.23 10.76 0.15
CA PHE A 100 -47.02 9.35 -0.13
C PHE A 100 -48.29 8.77 -0.78
N ASN A 101 -48.48 9.13 -2.06
CA ASN A 101 -49.69 8.83 -2.84
C ASN A 101 -49.44 7.75 -3.92
N HIS A 102 -50.49 7.41 -4.67
CA HIS A 102 -50.44 6.40 -5.74
C HIS A 102 -49.47 6.72 -6.89
N GLU A 103 -49.07 7.97 -7.06
CA GLU A 103 -48.15 8.39 -8.12
C GLU A 103 -46.70 8.21 -7.72
N VAL A 104 -46.40 8.50 -6.46
CA VAL A 104 -45.03 8.52 -5.92
C VAL A 104 -44.58 7.11 -5.49
N VAL A 105 -45.49 6.31 -4.95
CA VAL A 105 -45.15 4.97 -4.41
C VAL A 105 -44.50 4.02 -5.41
N PRO A 106 -44.96 3.90 -6.67
CA PRO A 106 -44.31 3.04 -7.65
C PRO A 106 -42.83 3.35 -7.85
N ASP A 107 -42.45 4.63 -7.82
CA ASP A 107 -41.07 5.06 -8.03
C ASP A 107 -40.18 4.78 -6.83
N TYR A 108 -40.66 5.04 -5.60
CA TYR A 108 -39.88 4.84 -4.39
C TYR A 108 -39.81 3.37 -3.92
N LEU A 109 -40.77 2.54 -4.32
CA LEU A 109 -40.75 1.09 -4.07
C LEU A 109 -40.26 0.27 -5.26
N ARG A 110 -39.79 0.94 -6.32
CA ARG A 110 -39.26 0.27 -7.50
C ARG A 110 -38.03 -0.56 -7.12
N THR A 111 -38.11 -1.87 -7.37
CA THR A 111 -36.97 -2.79 -7.26
C THR A 111 -36.32 -3.09 -8.60
N LYS A 112 -36.94 -2.65 -9.71
CA LYS A 112 -36.41 -2.88 -11.05
C LYS A 112 -35.15 -2.00 -11.26
N PRO A 113 -33.98 -2.59 -11.57
CA PRO A 113 -32.75 -1.83 -11.80
C PRO A 113 -32.86 -0.93 -13.03
N ASP A 114 -31.89 -0.03 -13.19
CA ASP A 114 -31.81 0.86 -14.34
C ASP A 114 -31.55 0.07 -15.63
N PRO A 115 -32.05 0.54 -16.79
CA PRO A 115 -31.93 -0.19 -18.06
C PRO A 115 -30.48 -0.53 -18.46
N GLU A 116 -29.52 0.34 -18.13
CA GLU A 116 -28.10 0.10 -18.40
C GLU A 116 -27.54 -1.05 -17.55
N ILE A 117 -27.94 -1.12 -16.28
CA ILE A 117 -27.55 -2.19 -15.37
C ILE A 117 -28.22 -3.49 -15.80
N GLU A 118 -29.50 -3.47 -16.17
CA GLU A 118 -30.24 -4.62 -16.71
C GLU A 118 -29.56 -5.19 -17.97
N ALA A 119 -29.14 -4.31 -18.89
CA ALA A 119 -28.42 -4.71 -20.09
C ALA A 119 -27.06 -5.33 -19.76
N ALA A 120 -26.31 -4.76 -18.80
CA ALA A 120 -25.04 -5.30 -18.35
C ALA A 120 -25.19 -6.68 -17.68
N GLU A 121 -26.19 -6.85 -16.81
CA GLU A 121 -26.52 -8.13 -16.18
C GLU A 121 -26.93 -9.18 -17.21
N LEU A 122 -27.73 -8.81 -18.21
CA LEU A 122 -28.13 -9.71 -19.29
C LEU A 122 -26.91 -10.21 -20.08
N GLN A 123 -25.93 -9.34 -20.36
CA GLN A 123 -24.68 -9.75 -21.01
C GLN A 123 -23.88 -10.72 -20.15
N ILE A 124 -23.79 -10.49 -18.84
CA ILE A 124 -23.10 -11.37 -17.91
C ILE A 124 -23.82 -12.73 -17.83
N ASN A 125 -25.15 -12.74 -17.71
CA ASN A 125 -25.95 -13.96 -17.66
C ASN A 125 -25.86 -14.76 -18.96
N THR A 126 -25.82 -14.08 -20.11
CA THR A 126 -25.62 -14.72 -21.41
C THR A 126 -24.24 -15.41 -21.46
N LYS A 127 -23.18 -14.72 -21.03
CA LYS A 127 -21.83 -15.31 -20.94
C LYS A 127 -21.77 -16.47 -19.94
N ALA A 128 -22.44 -16.35 -18.79
CA ALA A 128 -22.49 -17.40 -17.79
C ALA A 128 -23.22 -18.65 -18.32
N SER A 129 -24.26 -18.48 -19.14
CA SER A 129 -25.05 -19.58 -19.71
C SER A 129 -24.34 -20.33 -20.82
N GLN A 130 -23.27 -19.77 -21.40
CA GLN A 130 -22.46 -20.43 -22.44
C GLN A 130 -21.57 -21.55 -21.88
N MET A 131 -21.32 -21.57 -20.57
CA MET A 131 -20.45 -22.55 -19.91
C MET A 131 -21.28 -23.52 -19.07
N SER A 132 -20.93 -24.81 -19.10
CA SER A 132 -21.59 -25.80 -18.24
C SER A 132 -21.20 -25.60 -16.77
N MET A 133 -22.13 -25.87 -15.85
CA MET A 133 -21.89 -25.69 -14.41
C MET A 133 -20.69 -26.50 -13.89
N ASP A 134 -20.46 -27.72 -14.39
CA ASP A 134 -19.30 -28.54 -13.99
C ASP A 134 -17.96 -27.95 -14.45
N ALA A 135 -17.90 -27.44 -15.69
CA ALA A 135 -16.73 -26.75 -16.21
C ALA A 135 -16.45 -25.45 -15.44
N ALA A 136 -17.51 -24.69 -15.13
CA ALA A 136 -17.45 -23.47 -14.32
C ALA A 136 -16.86 -23.75 -12.94
N GLN A 137 -17.35 -24.78 -12.24
CA GLN A 137 -16.91 -25.14 -10.89
C GLN A 137 -15.43 -25.53 -10.87
N LYS A 138 -14.98 -26.33 -11.86
CA LYS A 138 -13.56 -26.69 -12.02
C LYS A 138 -12.68 -25.48 -12.28
N GLN A 139 -13.14 -24.55 -13.13
CA GLN A 139 -12.41 -23.33 -13.43
C GLN A 139 -12.33 -22.40 -12.20
N ILE A 140 -13.42 -22.24 -11.44
CA ILE A 140 -13.44 -21.49 -10.18
C ILE A 140 -12.45 -22.08 -9.18
N ALA A 141 -12.45 -23.40 -8.98
CA ALA A 141 -11.52 -24.06 -8.06
C ALA A 141 -10.05 -23.86 -8.49
N SER A 142 -9.77 -23.97 -9.78
CA SER A 142 -8.43 -23.73 -10.34
C SER A 142 -7.98 -22.27 -10.14
N LEU A 143 -8.82 -21.30 -10.49
CA LEU A 143 -8.52 -19.88 -10.34
C LEU A 143 -8.34 -19.50 -8.88
N ASN A 144 -9.19 -19.99 -7.97
CA ASN A 144 -9.03 -19.78 -6.53
C ASN A 144 -7.70 -20.34 -6.03
N LYS A 145 -7.27 -21.52 -6.51
CA LYS A 145 -5.96 -22.09 -6.15
C LYS A 145 -4.81 -21.17 -6.60
N ILE A 146 -4.89 -20.63 -7.82
CA ILE A 146 -3.88 -19.71 -8.36
C ILE A 146 -3.86 -18.41 -7.53
N VAL A 147 -5.01 -17.79 -7.28
CA VAL A 147 -5.13 -16.56 -6.48
C VAL A 147 -4.55 -16.76 -5.08
N ASN A 148 -4.92 -17.86 -4.40
CA ASN A 148 -4.39 -18.18 -3.07
C ASN A 148 -2.87 -18.43 -3.08
N THR A 149 -2.34 -19.02 -4.15
CA THR A 149 -0.89 -19.24 -4.31
C THR A 149 -0.16 -17.91 -4.46
N ILE A 150 -0.68 -17.00 -5.28
CA ILE A 150 -0.12 -15.66 -5.47
C ILE A 150 -0.22 -14.86 -4.18
N GLU A 151 -1.35 -14.95 -3.46
CA GLU A 151 -1.54 -14.27 -2.19
C GLU A 151 -0.54 -14.76 -1.14
N THR A 152 -0.32 -16.08 -1.06
CA THR A 152 0.67 -16.67 -0.15
C THR A 152 2.08 -16.20 -0.51
N LEU A 153 2.45 -16.25 -1.80
CA LEU A 153 3.75 -15.75 -2.27
C LEU A 153 3.96 -14.27 -1.93
N LEU A 154 2.92 -13.44 -2.11
CA LEU A 154 2.98 -12.01 -1.80
C LEU A 154 3.15 -11.77 -0.29
N LYS A 155 2.43 -12.53 0.55
CA LYS A 155 2.56 -12.49 2.01
C LYS A 155 3.96 -12.89 2.45
N THR A 156 4.48 -14.01 1.95
CA THR A 156 5.85 -14.47 2.27
C THR A 156 6.90 -13.45 1.82
N THR A 157 6.79 -12.95 0.59
CA THR A 157 7.72 -11.93 0.08
C THR A 157 7.69 -10.67 0.95
N ARG A 158 6.50 -10.26 1.40
CA ARG A 158 6.35 -9.11 2.31
C ARG A 158 6.98 -9.38 3.68
N GLU A 159 6.77 -10.55 4.27
CA GLU A 159 7.38 -10.95 5.54
C GLU A 159 8.92 -11.02 5.45
N ASP A 160 9.45 -11.52 4.33
CA ASP A 160 10.89 -11.52 4.04
C ASP A 160 11.46 -10.09 3.92
N TRP A 161 10.72 -9.18 3.29
CA TRP A 161 11.11 -7.76 3.22
C TRP A 161 11.06 -7.07 4.59
N GLU A 162 10.02 -7.32 5.38
CA GLU A 162 9.88 -6.77 6.72
C GLU A 162 10.98 -7.31 7.66
N SER A 163 11.30 -8.61 7.60
CA SER A 163 12.38 -9.23 8.39
C SER A 163 13.78 -8.74 7.99
N THR A 164 14.05 -8.58 6.68
CA THR A 164 15.31 -8.02 6.18
C THR A 164 15.46 -6.53 6.53
N SER A 165 14.35 -5.77 6.58
CA SER A 165 14.36 -4.36 7.00
C SER A 165 14.66 -4.20 8.49
N GLY A 166 14.14 -5.10 9.35
CA GLY A 166 14.45 -5.13 10.79
C GLY A 166 15.91 -5.47 11.10
N GLN A 167 16.57 -6.24 10.23
CA GLN A 167 18.01 -6.54 10.34
C GLN A 167 18.93 -5.38 9.93
N ARG A 168 18.47 -4.38 9.16
CA ARG A 168 19.28 -3.18 8.87
C ARG A 168 19.54 -2.31 10.11
N SER A 169 18.70 -2.42 11.15
CA SER A 169 18.93 -1.81 12.46
C SER A 169 20.11 -2.44 13.22
N ALA A 170 20.50 -3.66 12.83
CA ALA A 170 21.65 -4.40 13.33
C ALA A 170 22.76 -4.45 12.26
N LEU A 171 23.04 -3.31 11.61
CA LEU A 171 24.29 -3.15 10.87
C LEU A 171 25.44 -3.53 11.80
N ALA A 172 26.20 -4.56 11.41
CA ALA A 172 27.43 -4.96 12.08
C ALA A 172 28.31 -3.71 12.27
N GLN A 173 28.70 -3.45 13.52
CA GLN A 173 29.51 -2.31 13.92
C GLN A 173 30.70 -2.14 12.96
N THR A 174 30.64 -1.13 12.09
CA THR A 174 31.67 -0.86 11.08
C THR A 174 32.89 -0.11 11.65
N SER A 175 32.81 0.31 12.91
CA SER A 175 33.85 1.05 13.61
C SER A 175 34.10 0.49 15.01
N SER A 176 35.32 0.01 15.26
CA SER A 176 35.79 -0.42 16.57
C SER A 176 36.47 0.75 17.28
N LEU A 177 35.93 1.16 18.43
CA LEU A 177 36.50 2.24 19.24
C LEU A 177 37.90 1.87 19.76
N ALA A 178 38.17 0.58 19.95
CA ALA A 178 39.48 0.07 20.35
C ALA A 178 40.53 0.26 19.24
N ASP A 179 40.16 0.00 17.99
CA ASP A 179 41.07 0.18 16.84
C ASP A 179 41.34 1.67 16.60
N THR A 180 40.32 2.52 16.79
CA THR A 180 40.49 3.98 16.74
C THR A 180 41.49 4.46 17.81
N ASN A 181 41.36 3.98 19.04
CA ASN A 181 42.27 4.34 20.13
C ASN A 181 43.69 3.80 19.92
N ALA A 182 43.84 2.61 19.33
CA ALA A 182 45.15 2.06 18.98
C ALA A 182 45.86 2.90 17.91
N LEU A 183 45.14 3.33 16.87
CA LEU A 183 45.66 4.24 15.84
C LEU A 183 46.05 5.60 16.43
N ILE A 184 45.20 6.18 17.29
CA ILE A 184 45.52 7.44 17.97
C ILE A 184 46.78 7.29 18.83
N GLY A 185 46.93 6.20 19.59
CA GLY A 185 48.11 5.93 20.40
C GLY A 185 49.39 5.77 19.58
N ALA A 186 49.30 5.08 18.43
CA ALA A 186 50.42 4.96 17.50
C ALA A 186 50.81 6.32 16.90
N LEU A 187 49.85 7.17 16.54
CA LEU A 187 50.10 8.49 15.93
C LEU A 187 50.64 9.51 16.95
N SER A 188 50.07 9.52 18.15
CA SER A 188 50.37 10.53 19.18
C SER A 188 51.60 10.20 20.02
N THR A 189 51.85 8.91 20.28
CA THR A 189 52.92 8.47 21.20
C THR A 189 53.88 7.47 20.59
N GLY A 190 53.71 7.10 19.31
CA GLY A 190 54.55 6.10 18.64
C GLY A 190 54.37 4.68 19.18
N LYS A 191 53.37 4.45 20.04
CA LYS A 191 53.14 3.18 20.73
C LYS A 191 52.85 2.08 19.70
N GLY A 192 53.77 1.13 19.54
CA GLY A 192 53.66 0.02 18.59
C GLY A 192 54.49 0.15 17.31
N LEU A 193 55.15 1.29 17.06
CA LEU A 193 56.12 1.43 15.97
C LEU A 193 57.52 1.07 16.49
N ARG A 194 58.08 -0.06 16.04
CA ARG A 194 59.47 -0.42 16.36
C ARG A 194 60.42 0.44 15.51
N PRO A 195 61.40 1.15 16.11
CA PRO A 195 62.45 1.80 15.35
C PRO A 195 63.36 0.72 14.77
N SER A 196 63.40 0.60 13.44
CA SER A 196 64.33 -0.28 12.75
C SER A 196 65.74 0.31 12.84
N LEU A 197 66.48 -0.07 13.89
CA LEU A 197 67.94 0.00 13.92
C LEU A 197 68.48 -1.00 12.90
N GLY A 198 69.06 -0.52 11.80
CA GLY A 198 69.77 -1.39 10.87
C GLY A 198 69.97 -0.81 9.47
N SER A 199 70.72 0.29 9.35
CA SER A 199 71.26 0.75 8.06
C SER A 199 72.78 0.47 8.03
N PRO A 200 73.28 -0.50 7.24
CA PRO A 200 74.72 -0.63 7.01
C PRO A 200 75.23 0.43 6.04
N LYS A 201 76.36 0.99 6.43
CA LYS A 201 77.18 2.00 5.77
C LYS A 201 77.81 1.48 4.47
N SER A 202 77.86 2.34 3.44
CA SER A 202 79.02 2.48 2.53
C SER A 202 78.88 3.82 1.78
N GLN A 203 79.60 4.84 2.23
CA GLN A 203 80.84 5.35 1.63
C GLN A 203 80.64 6.12 0.32
N SER A 204 80.66 7.45 0.45
CA SER A 204 81.09 8.41 -0.57
C SER A 204 82.59 8.70 -0.39
N PRO A 205 83.31 9.14 -1.44
CA PRO A 205 83.49 10.59 -1.61
C PRO A 205 83.38 11.12 -3.07
N LEU A 206 82.95 12.37 -3.15
CA LEU A 206 82.81 13.33 -4.27
C LEU A 206 84.19 13.89 -4.72
N PRO A 207 84.33 14.92 -5.62
CA PRO A 207 83.43 15.54 -6.63
C PRO A 207 84.14 15.68 -8.03
N THR A 208 83.54 16.10 -9.16
CA THR A 208 83.10 17.47 -9.52
C THR A 208 82.44 17.51 -10.92
N ALA A 209 81.39 18.34 -11.01
CA ALA A 209 80.99 19.24 -12.10
C ALA A 209 80.88 18.74 -13.57
N GLN A 210 79.66 18.80 -14.12
CA GLN A 210 79.19 19.83 -15.09
C GLN A 210 78.26 19.26 -16.19
N ALA A 211 77.21 20.05 -16.47
CA ALA A 211 76.44 20.13 -17.71
C ALA A 211 75.35 19.09 -18.05
N ARG A 212 74.11 19.62 -18.06
CA ARG A 212 73.14 19.62 -19.17
C ARG A 212 72.76 18.30 -19.84
N GLY A 213 71.45 18.03 -19.87
CA GLY A 213 70.78 17.55 -21.10
C GLY A 213 69.87 16.35 -20.94
N ALA A 214 68.57 16.62 -21.13
CA ALA A 214 67.48 15.75 -21.61
C ALA A 214 67.74 14.26 -21.92
N LYS A 215 66.85 13.40 -21.40
CA LYS A 215 66.14 12.26 -22.04
C LYS A 215 65.41 11.47 -20.94
N ALA A 216 64.07 11.42 -20.92
CA ALA A 216 63.18 10.51 -21.63
C ALA A 216 63.27 9.03 -21.17
N PHE A 217 62.08 8.48 -20.84
CA PHE A 217 61.70 7.08 -20.59
C PHE A 217 62.08 6.43 -19.24
N SER A 218 61.07 6.17 -18.41
CA SER A 218 60.32 4.90 -18.42
C SER A 218 59.66 4.62 -17.07
N MET A 219 58.46 4.07 -17.18
CA MET A 219 57.52 3.70 -16.12
C MET A 219 58.06 2.46 -15.38
N HIS A 220 58.35 2.59 -14.08
CA HIS A 220 58.53 1.44 -13.20
C HIS A 220 57.34 1.33 -12.23
N PRO A 221 56.68 0.17 -12.14
CA PRO A 221 55.53 -0.04 -11.28
C PRO A 221 55.96 -0.06 -9.81
N ALA A 222 55.33 0.77 -8.99
CA ALA A 222 55.54 0.83 -7.56
C ALA A 222 55.16 -0.52 -6.91
N GLY A 223 56.16 -1.24 -6.42
CA GLY A 223 55.99 -2.44 -5.61
C GLY A 223 55.25 -2.11 -4.31
N LYS A 224 54.16 -2.83 -4.06
CA LYS A 224 53.40 -2.75 -2.80
C LYS A 224 54.30 -3.23 -1.65
N MET A 225 54.62 -2.34 -0.73
CA MET A 225 55.26 -2.69 0.53
C MET A 225 54.28 -3.56 1.35
N PRO A 226 54.65 -4.76 1.81
CA PRO A 226 53.75 -5.60 2.59
C PRO A 226 53.55 -5.00 3.99
N SER A 227 52.32 -4.58 4.29
CA SER A 227 51.90 -4.20 5.65
C SER A 227 51.69 -5.46 6.49
N SER A 228 52.29 -5.52 7.68
CA SER A 228 52.18 -6.64 8.63
C SER A 228 50.97 -6.55 9.56
N ILE A 229 50.02 -5.64 9.29
CA ILE A 229 48.77 -5.58 10.04
C ILE A 229 47.82 -6.67 9.53
N LYS A 230 47.61 -7.70 10.34
CA LYS A 230 46.53 -8.68 10.13
C LYS A 230 45.18 -8.01 10.42
N THR A 231 44.55 -7.41 9.43
CA THR A 231 43.14 -7.01 9.52
C THR A 231 42.26 -8.21 9.14
N ASN A 232 41.35 -8.62 10.02
CA ASN A 232 40.41 -9.71 9.75
C ASN A 232 39.14 -9.18 9.05
N ILE A 233 39.33 -8.34 8.03
CA ILE A 233 38.23 -7.81 7.22
C ILE A 233 37.86 -8.91 6.25
N LYS A 234 36.81 -9.68 6.59
CA LYS A 234 36.10 -10.48 5.59
C LYS A 234 35.62 -9.51 4.51
N SER A 235 36.18 -9.63 3.31
CA SER A 235 35.67 -8.97 2.12
C SER A 235 34.20 -9.37 1.95
N ALA A 236 33.28 -8.45 2.29
CA ALA A 236 31.88 -8.62 1.95
C ALA A 236 31.80 -8.65 0.43
N GLY A 237 31.42 -9.81 -0.13
CA GLY A 237 31.16 -9.95 -1.55
C GLY A 237 30.18 -8.86 -1.96
N ALA A 238 30.57 -8.06 -2.95
CA ALA A 238 29.73 -7.06 -3.56
C ALA A 238 28.59 -7.75 -4.33
N SER A 239 27.52 -8.13 -3.63
CA SER A 239 26.24 -8.46 -4.26
C SER A 239 25.52 -7.14 -4.55
N HIS A 240 25.79 -6.55 -5.70
CA HIS A 240 24.96 -5.45 -6.22
C HIS A 240 23.61 -6.01 -6.69
N PRO A 241 22.47 -5.39 -6.33
CA PRO A 241 21.13 -5.91 -6.64
C PRO A 241 20.63 -5.57 -8.05
N TYR A 242 21.49 -5.09 -8.95
CA TYR A 242 21.14 -4.88 -10.37
C TYR A 242 22.30 -5.36 -11.26
N GLY A 243 22.35 -6.68 -11.47
CA GLY A 243 23.01 -7.24 -12.65
C GLY A 243 22.03 -7.17 -13.81
N ARG A 244 22.38 -6.44 -14.86
CA ARG A 244 21.78 -6.63 -16.18
C ARG A 244 22.34 -7.89 -16.82
#